data_AF-A0A3N0ZD98-F1
#
_entry.id   AF-A0A3N0ZD98-F1
#
_cell.length_a   1.000
_cell.length_b   1.000
_cell.length_c   1.000
_cell.angle_alpha   90.00
_cell.angle_beta   90.00
_cell.angle_gamma   90.00
#
_symmetry.space_group_name_H-M   'P 1'
#
loop_
_entity.id
_entity.type
_entity.pdbx_description
1 polymer ?
#
loop_
_entity_poly.entity_id
_entity_poly.type
_entity_poly.pdbx_seq_one_letter_code
_entity_poly.pdbx_strand_id
1 'polypeptide(L)'
;MKLFSILIVVIILCAVLQNCTTSVQTRYNPKIPKMSKDVDSDSTILVVDQTPPKEEVLPPEKNAISIYTDTIVIDLTQHETIPTEISRGEELFVNRDFKNAIITFNSYINQAKRNDYFVWYARIRIAECFCEMNQNELCINELSELIHLDNIDPKIRMKAIFLLGKTYCKNKDPEKSQFYFDMLKKEYPNHPFSEITNCQ
;
A
#
# COMPACT_ATOMS: atom_id res chain seq x y z
N MET A 1 25.88 11.42 -49.88
CA MET A 1 25.43 12.21 -48.71
C MET A 1 24.73 11.40 -47.60
N LYS A 2 23.94 10.35 -47.88
CA LYS A 2 23.24 9.59 -46.83
C LYS A 2 24.14 8.81 -45.85
N LEU A 3 25.32 8.33 -46.29
CA LEU A 3 26.25 7.61 -45.40
C LEU A 3 26.81 8.49 -44.25
N PHE A 4 27.01 9.78 -44.50
CA PHE A 4 27.63 10.68 -43.51
C PHE A 4 26.68 10.97 -42.33
N SER A 5 25.37 11.03 -42.61
CA SER A 5 24.35 11.26 -41.57
C SER A 5 24.20 10.06 -40.62
N ILE A 6 24.40 8.83 -41.11
CA ILE A 6 24.31 7.62 -40.28
C ILE A 6 25.50 7.56 -39.32
N LEU A 7 26.70 7.93 -39.78
CA LEU A 7 27.91 7.92 -38.96
C LEU A 7 27.81 8.87 -37.74
N ILE A 8 27.25 10.07 -37.95
CA ILE A 8 27.08 11.07 -36.89
C ILE A 8 26.12 10.56 -35.80
N VAL A 9 25.01 9.92 -36.18
CA VAL A 9 24.03 9.38 -35.23
C VAL A 9 24.64 8.25 -34.38
N VAL A 10 25.46 7.38 -34.99
CA VAL A 10 26.15 6.30 -34.26
C VAL A 10 27.16 6.85 -33.26
N ILE A 11 27.92 7.90 -33.62
CA ILE A 11 28.89 8.53 -32.72
C ILE A 11 28.19 9.17 -31.50
N ILE A 12 27.06 9.85 -31.71
CA ILE A 12 26.27 10.45 -30.63
C ILE A 12 25.73 9.36 -29.69
N LEU A 13 25.20 8.26 -30.23
CA LEU A 13 24.73 7.12 -29.44
C LEU A 13 25.84 6.50 -28.60
N CYS A 14 27.05 6.32 -29.15
CA CYS A 14 28.20 5.81 -28.41
C CYS A 14 28.63 6.74 -27.27
N ALA A 15 28.60 8.06 -27.48
CA ALA A 15 28.96 9.03 -26.45
C ALA A 15 27.96 9.06 -25.28
N VAL A 16 26.67 8.90 -25.56
CA VAL A 16 25.63 8.81 -24.51
C VAL A 16 25.78 7.55 -23.68
N LEU A 17 26.11 6.41 -24.30
CA LEU A 17 26.26 5.13 -23.59
C LEU A 17 27.48 5.11 -22.64
N GLN A 18 28.54 5.86 -22.93
CA GLN A 18 29.74 5.89 -22.06
C GLN A 18 29.52 6.68 -20.76
N ASN A 19 28.63 7.67 -20.74
CA ASN A 19 28.40 8.52 -19.56
C ASN A 19 27.52 7.90 -18.47
N CYS A 20 26.94 6.72 -18.68
CA CYS A 20 26.02 6.10 -17.72
C CYS A 20 26.67 5.08 -16.75
N THR A 21 28.00 4.95 -16.72
CA THR A 21 28.67 3.88 -15.95
C THR A 21 29.37 4.32 -14.66
N THR A 22 29.10 5.52 -14.14
CA THR A 22 29.65 5.93 -12.84
C THR A 22 28.93 5.21 -11.69
N SER A 23 29.49 4.07 -11.29
CA SER A 23 29.07 3.31 -10.11
C SER A 23 29.21 4.18 -8.85
N VAL A 24 28.09 4.53 -8.22
CA VAL A 24 28.08 5.21 -6.93
C VAL A 24 28.39 4.18 -5.84
N GLN A 25 29.60 4.21 -5.28
CA GLN A 25 29.92 3.43 -4.08
C GLN A 25 29.36 4.12 -2.84
N THR A 26 28.20 3.68 -2.36
CA THR A 26 27.71 4.10 -1.05
C THR A 26 28.40 3.29 0.05
N ARG A 27 29.38 3.89 0.73
CA ARG A 27 29.91 3.38 2.00
C ARG A 27 28.92 3.72 3.13
N TYR A 28 27.89 2.90 3.31
CA TYR A 28 27.01 3.00 4.48
C TYR A 28 27.47 1.98 5.53
N ASN A 29 28.02 2.47 6.64
CA ASN A 29 28.42 1.66 7.80
C ASN A 29 27.56 2.08 9.02
N PRO A 30 26.41 1.44 9.25
CA PRO A 30 25.59 1.75 10.41
C PRO A 30 26.22 1.17 11.68
N LYS A 31 26.69 2.05 12.57
CA LYS A 31 26.99 1.68 13.96
C LYS A 31 25.68 1.38 14.67
N ILE A 32 25.38 0.09 14.85
CA ILE A 32 24.22 -0.40 15.61
C ILE A 32 24.47 -0.12 17.11
N PRO A 33 23.58 0.62 17.80
CA PRO A 33 23.64 0.76 19.26
C PRO A 33 23.30 -0.58 19.93
N LYS A 34 24.12 -1.00 20.90
CA LYS A 34 23.83 -2.17 21.75
C LYS A 34 22.72 -1.78 22.75
N MET A 35 21.57 -2.45 22.69
CA MET A 35 20.54 -2.37 23.74
C MET A 35 21.03 -3.02 25.02
N SER A 36 21.06 -2.27 26.11
CA SER A 36 21.22 -2.78 27.47
C SER A 36 19.92 -3.47 27.90
N LYS A 37 20.02 -4.76 28.24
CA LYS A 37 19.02 -5.47 29.03
C LYS A 37 19.27 -5.10 30.48
N ASP A 38 18.27 -4.55 31.16
CA ASP A 38 18.09 -4.62 32.61
C ASP A 38 16.72 -3.99 32.93
N VAL A 39 15.68 -4.81 33.11
CA VAL A 39 14.54 -4.48 33.97
C VAL A 39 14.03 -5.78 34.58
N ASP A 40 14.44 -6.02 35.83
CA ASP A 40 13.71 -6.82 36.80
C ASP A 40 12.38 -6.14 37.12
N SER A 41 11.28 -6.88 37.09
CA SER A 41 10.10 -6.52 37.87
C SER A 41 9.33 -7.77 38.28
N ASP A 42 9.75 -8.32 39.41
CA ASP A 42 8.96 -9.22 40.22
C ASP A 42 7.83 -8.40 40.88
N SER A 43 6.59 -8.63 40.46
CA SER A 43 5.42 -8.14 41.19
C SER A 43 4.32 -9.20 41.15
N THR A 44 4.11 -9.78 42.33
CA THR A 44 3.07 -10.75 42.64
C THR A 44 1.73 -10.03 42.68
N ILE A 45 0.81 -10.40 41.79
CA ILE A 45 -0.56 -9.86 41.79
C ILE A 45 -1.45 -10.82 42.59
N LEU A 46 -2.04 -10.29 43.67
CA LEU A 46 -3.10 -10.94 44.46
C LEU A 46 -4.37 -11.07 43.61
N VAL A 47 -4.78 -12.32 43.36
CA VAL A 47 -6.07 -12.65 42.75
C VAL A 47 -7.15 -12.57 43.83
N VAL A 48 -7.96 -11.51 43.78
CA VAL A 48 -9.22 -11.43 44.54
C VAL A 48 -10.34 -11.85 43.61
N ASP A 49 -10.87 -13.05 43.86
CA ASP A 49 -12.02 -13.61 43.14
C ASP A 49 -13.29 -12.91 43.61
N GLN A 50 -13.78 -11.97 42.82
CA GLN A 50 -15.13 -11.44 42.94
C GLN A 50 -15.92 -11.97 41.75
N THR A 51 -16.72 -13.01 41.98
CA THR A 51 -17.71 -13.49 41.02
C THR A 51 -18.90 -12.51 41.03
N PRO A 52 -19.09 -11.69 39.97
CA PRO A 52 -20.22 -10.78 39.92
C PRO A 52 -21.54 -11.56 39.70
N PRO A 53 -22.68 -10.97 40.12
CA PRO A 53 -23.99 -11.58 39.96
C PRO A 53 -24.28 -11.83 38.48
N LYS A 54 -24.86 -12.99 38.18
CA LYS A 54 -25.27 -13.41 36.85
C LYS A 54 -26.41 -12.50 36.35
N GLU A 55 -26.03 -11.42 35.67
CA GLU A 55 -26.95 -10.52 34.99
C GLU A 55 -27.52 -11.23 33.76
N GLU A 56 -28.85 -11.32 33.69
CA GLU A 56 -29.56 -11.95 32.58
C GLU A 56 -29.54 -10.98 31.38
N VAL A 57 -28.50 -11.10 30.56
CA VAL A 57 -28.28 -10.27 29.37
C VAL A 57 -29.35 -10.57 28.32
N LEU A 58 -30.31 -9.66 28.17
CA LEU A 58 -31.18 -9.62 26.99
C LEU A 58 -30.31 -9.54 25.72
N PRO A 59 -30.62 -10.31 24.66
CA PRO A 59 -29.83 -10.29 23.44
C PRO A 59 -29.77 -8.85 22.91
N PRO A 60 -28.58 -8.26 22.74
CA PRO A 60 -28.47 -6.90 22.23
C PRO A 60 -29.14 -6.85 20.86
N GLU A 61 -30.19 -6.04 20.79
CA GLU A 61 -30.89 -5.71 19.56
C GLU A 61 -29.85 -5.21 18.57
N LYS A 62 -29.64 -5.97 17.49
CA LYS A 62 -28.61 -5.73 16.46
C LYS A 62 -28.95 -4.49 15.64
N ASN A 63 -28.94 -3.31 16.25
CA ASN A 63 -28.64 -2.09 15.54
C ASN A 63 -27.13 -2.10 15.26
N ALA A 64 -26.76 -2.91 14.27
CA ALA A 64 -25.46 -2.84 13.63
C ALA A 64 -25.40 -1.49 12.91
N ILE A 65 -25.09 -0.44 13.66
CA ILE A 65 -24.50 0.76 13.11
C ILE A 65 -23.22 0.27 12.46
N SER A 66 -23.30 -0.01 11.16
CA SER A 66 -22.15 -0.32 10.36
C SER A 66 -21.28 0.91 10.40
N ILE A 67 -20.30 0.92 11.29
CA ILE A 67 -19.19 1.86 11.28
C ILE A 67 -18.40 1.47 10.03
N TYR A 68 -18.85 1.91 8.87
CA TYR A 68 -18.11 1.79 7.64
C TYR A 68 -16.87 2.65 7.85
N THR A 69 -15.75 1.99 8.17
CA THR A 69 -14.45 2.64 8.11
C THR A 69 -14.26 3.09 6.66
N ASP A 70 -13.73 4.29 6.45
CA ASP A 70 -13.45 4.88 5.12
C ASP A 70 -12.32 4.17 4.36
N THR A 71 -12.22 2.85 4.51
CA THR A 71 -11.14 1.98 4.07
C THR A 71 -11.72 0.68 3.50
N ILE A 72 -11.39 0.40 2.24
CA ILE A 72 -11.57 -0.93 1.66
C ILE A 72 -10.51 -1.85 2.28
N VAL A 73 -10.95 -2.79 3.10
CA VAL A 73 -10.09 -3.83 3.67
C VAL A 73 -9.95 -4.97 2.65
N ILE A 74 -8.71 -5.32 2.35
CA ILE A 74 -8.40 -6.51 1.56
C ILE A 74 -8.19 -7.66 2.55
N ASP A 75 -9.02 -8.69 2.43
CA ASP A 75 -8.92 -9.89 3.25
C ASP A 75 -7.88 -10.86 2.68
N LEU A 76 -6.74 -10.96 3.36
CA LEU A 76 -5.66 -11.88 3.01
C LEU A 76 -5.90 -13.32 3.48
N THR A 77 -6.89 -13.57 4.35
CA THR A 77 -7.14 -14.89 4.93
C THR A 77 -7.62 -15.92 3.91
N GLN A 78 -8.06 -15.45 2.73
CA GLN A 78 -8.45 -16.31 1.61
C GLN A 78 -7.27 -17.02 0.95
N HIS A 79 -6.03 -16.66 1.30
CA HIS A 79 -4.82 -17.27 0.76
C HIS A 79 -4.16 -18.20 1.79
N GLU A 80 -3.87 -19.43 1.36
CA GLU A 80 -3.32 -20.49 2.22
C GLU A 80 -1.99 -20.11 2.88
N THR A 81 -1.14 -19.37 2.15
CA THR A 81 0.16 -18.90 2.66
C THR A 81 0.41 -17.46 2.24
N ILE A 82 0.57 -16.57 3.22
CA ILE A 82 1.00 -15.19 2.99
C ILE A 82 2.54 -15.17 2.93
N PRO A 83 3.15 -14.59 1.88
CA PRO A 83 4.61 -14.48 1.82
C PRO A 83 5.19 -13.71 3.02
N THR A 84 6.35 -14.13 3.50
CA THR A 84 7.01 -13.54 4.67
C THR A 84 7.28 -12.04 4.49
N GLU A 85 7.68 -11.62 3.29
CA GLU A 85 7.93 -10.23 2.93
C GLU A 85 6.65 -9.39 2.97
N ILE A 86 5.51 -9.96 2.57
CA ILE A 86 4.20 -9.29 2.66
C ILE A 86 3.86 -9.05 4.14
N SER A 87 3.98 -10.08 4.98
CA SER A 87 3.70 -9.98 6.41
C SER A 87 4.59 -8.94 7.10
N ARG A 88 5.89 -8.94 6.78
CA ARG A 88 6.85 -7.95 7.29
C ARG A 88 6.55 -6.54 6.78
N GLY A 89 6.16 -6.40 5.52
CA GLY A 89 5.76 -5.12 4.94
C GLY A 89 4.54 -4.53 5.65
N GLU A 90 3.55 -5.36 5.99
CA GLU A 90 2.38 -4.95 6.78
C GLU A 90 2.77 -4.47 8.18
N GLU A 91 3.64 -5.21 8.87
CA GLU A 91 4.13 -4.81 10.19
C GLU A 91 4.79 -3.41 10.14
N LEU A 92 5.65 -3.19 9.15
CA LEU A 92 6.30 -1.88 8.94
C LEU A 92 5.28 -0.78 8.60
N PHE A 93 4.27 -1.10 7.78
CA PHE A 93 3.18 -0.18 7.44
C PHE A 93 2.38 0.25 8.68
N VAL A 94 1.95 -0.72 9.50
CA VAL A 94 1.22 -0.48 10.75
C VAL A 94 2.05 0.37 11.71
N ASN A 95 3.35 0.14 11.77
CA ASN A 95 4.31 0.93 12.57
C ASN A 95 4.63 2.31 11.95
N ARG A 96 3.98 2.71 10.86
CA ARG A 96 4.21 3.96 10.10
C ARG A 96 5.64 4.12 9.58
N ASP A 97 6.40 3.03 9.48
CA ASP A 97 7.72 3.02 8.84
C ASP A 97 7.56 2.82 7.33
N PHE A 98 6.94 3.81 6.69
CA PHE A 98 6.55 3.73 5.28
C PHE A 98 7.73 3.52 4.33
N LYS A 99 8.91 4.07 4.68
CA LYS A 99 10.12 3.91 3.86
C LYS A 99 10.58 2.46 3.85
N ASN A 100 10.70 1.83 5.02
CA ASN A 100 11.12 0.43 5.10
C ASN A 100 10.01 -0.52 4.59
N ALA A 101 8.74 -0.16 4.77
CA ALA A 101 7.62 -0.89 4.18
C ALA A 101 7.74 -0.94 2.64
N ILE A 102 7.95 0.22 1.99
CA ILE A 102 8.15 0.29 0.53
C ILE A 102 9.34 -0.55 0.07
N ILE A 103 10.47 -0.49 0.78
CA ILE A 103 11.66 -1.31 0.43
C ILE A 103 11.32 -2.80 0.50
N THR A 104 10.60 -3.21 1.54
CA THR A 104 10.21 -4.61 1.76
C THR A 104 9.24 -5.10 0.69
N PHE A 105 8.21 -4.32 0.38
CA PHE A 105 7.25 -4.65 -0.68
C PHE A 105 7.92 -4.69 -2.07
N ASN A 106 8.81 -3.75 -2.39
CA ASN A 106 9.57 -3.78 -3.64
C ASN A 106 10.51 -4.99 -3.72
N SER A 107 11.11 -5.39 -2.59
CA SER A 107 11.92 -6.60 -2.53
C SER A 107 11.11 -7.84 -2.91
N TYR A 108 9.86 -7.93 -2.45
CA TYR A 108 8.95 -9.00 -2.84
C TYR A 108 8.60 -8.95 -4.34
N ILE A 109 8.19 -7.79 -4.85
CA ILE A 109 7.82 -7.60 -6.27
C ILE A 109 8.97 -8.01 -7.20
N ASN A 110 10.20 -7.62 -6.87
CA ASN A 110 11.38 -7.92 -7.68
C ASN A 110 11.76 -9.41 -7.70
N GLN A 111 11.34 -10.18 -6.68
CA GLN A 111 11.60 -11.62 -6.58
C GLN A 111 10.45 -12.46 -7.15
N ALA A 112 9.24 -11.89 -7.23
CA ALA A 112 8.07 -12.57 -7.75
C ALA A 112 8.27 -12.92 -9.24
N LYS A 113 8.07 -14.19 -9.58
CA LYS A 113 8.26 -14.70 -10.95
C LYS A 113 7.09 -14.39 -11.89
N ARG A 114 5.96 -13.96 -11.33
CA ARG A 114 4.69 -13.74 -12.05
C ARG A 114 3.91 -12.61 -11.39
N ASN A 115 3.04 -11.98 -12.17
CA ASN A 115 1.99 -11.11 -11.64
C ASN A 115 0.96 -11.98 -10.94
N ASP A 116 1.15 -12.19 -9.64
CA ASP A 116 0.17 -12.83 -8.77
C ASP A 116 -0.57 -11.77 -7.93
N TYR A 117 -1.54 -12.26 -7.16
CA TYR A 117 -2.35 -11.43 -6.27
C TYR A 117 -1.50 -10.59 -5.29
N PHE A 118 -0.46 -11.19 -4.72
CA PHE A 118 0.38 -10.53 -3.72
C PHE A 118 1.27 -9.45 -4.34
N VAL A 119 1.65 -9.59 -5.61
CA VAL A 119 2.32 -8.51 -6.35
C VAL A 119 1.43 -7.28 -6.44
N TRP A 120 0.16 -7.44 -6.82
CA TRP A 120 -0.76 -6.30 -6.89
C TRP A 120 -1.09 -5.72 -5.52
N TYR A 121 -1.24 -6.59 -4.52
CA TYR A 121 -1.41 -6.18 -3.14
C TYR A 121 -0.23 -5.34 -2.63
N ALA A 122 1.01 -5.79 -2.87
CA ALA A 122 2.22 -5.06 -2.51
C ALA A 122 2.27 -3.69 -3.21
N ARG A 123 1.86 -3.59 -4.49
CA ARG A 123 1.76 -2.31 -5.20
C ARG A 123 0.74 -1.36 -4.57
N ILE A 124 -0.43 -1.85 -4.15
CA ILE A 124 -1.41 -1.04 -3.39
C ILE A 124 -0.78 -0.51 -2.11
N ARG A 125 -0.09 -1.36 -1.35
CA ARG A 125 0.53 -0.96 -0.09
C ARG A 125 1.64 0.08 -0.28
N ILE A 126 2.43 -0.03 -1.36
CA ILE A 126 3.39 1.00 -1.75
C ILE A 126 2.68 2.32 -2.06
N ALA A 127 1.58 2.29 -2.82
CA ALA A 127 0.79 3.49 -3.08
C ALA A 127 0.24 4.12 -1.79
N GLU A 128 -0.34 3.32 -0.89
CA GLU A 128 -0.80 3.80 0.42
C GLU A 128 0.34 4.44 1.23
N CYS A 129 1.54 3.84 1.24
CA CYS A 129 2.73 4.46 1.84
C CYS A 129 3.04 5.83 1.25
N PHE A 130 3.02 5.98 -0.09
CA PHE A 130 3.25 7.27 -0.74
C PHE A 130 2.18 8.30 -0.35
N CYS A 131 0.92 7.90 -0.32
CA CYS A 131 -0.20 8.73 0.08
C CYS A 131 -0.09 9.23 1.54
N GLU A 132 0.31 8.35 2.47
CA GLU A 132 0.55 8.70 3.88
C GLU A 132 1.75 9.64 4.05
N MET A 133 2.78 9.50 3.21
CA MET A 133 3.94 10.39 3.18
C MET A 133 3.69 11.73 2.44
N ASN A 134 2.44 12.01 2.02
CA ASN A 134 2.08 13.17 1.19
C ASN A 134 2.82 13.24 -0.16
N GLN A 135 3.33 12.13 -0.66
CA GLN A 135 3.93 12.02 -1.98
C GLN A 135 2.85 11.70 -3.01
N ASN A 136 1.90 12.64 -3.17
CA ASN A 136 0.64 12.36 -3.86
C ASN A 136 0.83 12.05 -5.35
N GLU A 137 1.84 12.63 -6.01
CA GLU A 137 2.16 12.32 -7.41
C GLU A 137 2.58 10.85 -7.59
N LEU A 138 3.44 10.34 -6.70
CA LEU A 138 3.88 8.94 -6.73
C LEU A 138 2.72 8.00 -6.40
N CYS A 139 1.89 8.36 -5.42
CA CYS A 139 0.68 7.60 -5.10
C CYS A 139 -0.26 7.49 -6.31
N ILE A 140 -0.54 8.62 -6.97
CA ILE A 140 -1.39 8.66 -8.16
C ILE A 140 -0.79 7.83 -9.29
N ASN A 141 0.52 7.98 -9.57
CA ASN A 141 1.18 7.23 -10.64
C ASN A 141 1.03 5.72 -10.41
N GLU A 142 1.39 5.25 -9.22
CA GLU A 142 1.35 3.83 -8.85
C GLU A 142 -0.06 3.24 -8.99
N LEU A 143 -1.07 3.94 -8.47
CA LEU A 143 -2.46 3.48 -8.56
C LEU A 143 -3.00 3.53 -9.99
N SER A 144 -2.63 4.56 -10.76
CA SER A 144 -3.08 4.71 -12.14
C SER A 144 -2.52 3.59 -13.01
N GLU A 145 -1.26 3.23 -12.88
CA GLU A 145 -0.69 2.08 -13.58
C GLU A 145 -1.39 0.78 -13.18
N LEU A 146 -1.69 0.62 -11.89
CA LEU A 146 -2.29 -0.60 -11.35
C LEU A 146 -3.69 -0.86 -11.90
N ILE A 147 -4.55 0.16 -12.01
CA ILE A 147 -5.93 -0.01 -12.51
C ILE A 147 -6.02 -0.34 -14.02
N HIS A 148 -4.93 -0.11 -14.77
CA HIS A 148 -4.82 -0.41 -16.20
C HIS A 148 -4.16 -1.77 -16.47
N LEU A 149 -3.77 -2.52 -15.43
CA LEU A 149 -3.26 -3.88 -15.64
C LEU A 149 -4.38 -4.83 -16.07
N ASP A 150 -4.07 -5.65 -17.08
CA ASP A 150 -4.95 -6.73 -17.49
C ASP A 150 -5.07 -7.81 -16.40
N ASN A 151 -6.26 -8.38 -16.25
CA ASN A 151 -6.56 -9.50 -15.34
C ASN A 151 -6.28 -9.25 -13.85
N ILE A 152 -6.23 -7.98 -13.43
CA ILE A 152 -6.10 -7.63 -12.01
C ILE A 152 -7.32 -8.11 -11.21
N ASP A 153 -7.08 -8.55 -9.97
CA ASP A 153 -8.15 -8.97 -9.06
C ASP A 153 -9.16 -7.81 -8.84
N PRO A 154 -10.48 -8.06 -8.96
CA PRO A 154 -11.50 -7.02 -8.84
C PRO A 154 -11.45 -6.25 -7.51
N LYS A 155 -11.12 -6.90 -6.38
CA LYS A 155 -11.04 -6.23 -5.07
C LYS A 155 -9.85 -5.28 -5.02
N ILE A 156 -8.72 -5.68 -5.60
CA ILE A 156 -7.53 -4.83 -5.75
C ILE A 156 -7.87 -3.63 -6.63
N ARG A 157 -8.46 -3.85 -7.80
CA ARG A 157 -8.82 -2.75 -8.73
C ARG A 157 -9.81 -1.78 -8.10
N MET A 158 -10.85 -2.28 -7.43
CA MET A 158 -11.81 -1.48 -6.68
C MET A 158 -11.12 -0.61 -5.63
N LYS A 159 -10.21 -1.19 -4.82
CA LYS A 159 -9.46 -0.44 -3.82
C LYS A 159 -8.58 0.64 -4.45
N ALA A 160 -7.90 0.35 -5.55
CA ALA A 160 -7.04 1.31 -6.23
C ALA A 160 -7.84 2.51 -6.79
N ILE A 161 -9.01 2.26 -7.41
CA ILE A 161 -9.92 3.32 -7.88
C ILE A 161 -10.38 4.21 -6.72
N PHE A 162 -10.78 3.60 -5.60
CA PHE A 162 -11.19 4.34 -4.41
C PHE A 162 -10.06 5.21 -3.83
N LEU A 163 -8.85 4.65 -3.73
CA LEU A 163 -7.67 5.39 -3.28
C LEU A 163 -7.32 6.56 -4.22
N LEU A 164 -7.47 6.40 -5.54
CA LEU A 164 -7.31 7.50 -6.50
C LEU A 164 -8.30 8.62 -6.22
N GLY A 165 -9.59 8.29 -6.08
CA GLY A 165 -10.64 9.25 -5.73
C GLY A 165 -10.30 10.04 -4.47
N LYS A 166 -9.92 9.34 -3.38
CA LYS A 166 -9.48 9.99 -2.12
C LYS A 166 -8.24 10.85 -2.28
N THR A 167 -7.26 10.41 -3.06
CA THR A 167 -6.01 11.14 -3.25
C THR A 167 -6.23 12.44 -4.02
N TYR A 168 -7.06 12.41 -5.07
CA TYR A 168 -7.45 13.62 -5.80
C TYR A 168 -8.27 14.58 -4.93
N CYS A 169 -9.12 14.03 -4.06
CA CYS A 169 -9.85 14.80 -3.08
C CYS A 169 -8.92 15.59 -2.15
N LYS A 170 -7.93 14.91 -1.56
CA LYS A 170 -6.88 15.50 -0.72
C LYS A 170 -6.07 16.56 -1.47
N ASN A 171 -5.88 16.38 -2.78
CA ASN A 171 -5.18 17.31 -3.66
C ASN A 171 -6.03 18.50 -4.13
N LYS A 172 -7.28 18.64 -3.67
CA LYS A 172 -8.20 19.71 -4.09
C LYS A 172 -8.50 19.69 -5.59
N ASP A 173 -8.51 18.50 -6.19
CA ASP A 173 -8.93 18.27 -7.58
C ASP A 173 -10.26 17.47 -7.57
N PRO A 174 -11.39 18.14 -7.26
CA PRO A 174 -12.67 17.48 -7.10
C PRO A 174 -13.19 16.87 -8.42
N GLU A 175 -12.81 17.43 -9.58
CA GLU A 175 -13.21 16.91 -10.88
C GLU A 175 -12.63 15.51 -11.12
N LYS A 176 -11.32 15.33 -10.91
CA LYS A 176 -10.70 14.01 -11.03
C LYS A 176 -11.17 13.07 -9.93
N SER A 177 -11.36 13.57 -8.72
CA SER A 177 -11.90 12.77 -7.63
C SER A 177 -13.28 12.19 -8.01
N GLN A 178 -14.19 13.03 -8.49
CA GLN A 178 -15.51 12.63 -8.95
C GLN A 178 -15.44 11.61 -10.09
N PHE A 179 -14.54 11.80 -11.05
CA PHE A 179 -14.33 10.86 -12.15
C PHE A 179 -14.04 9.42 -11.65
N TYR A 180 -13.11 9.25 -10.71
CA TYR A 180 -12.78 7.92 -10.17
C TYR A 180 -13.91 7.35 -9.30
N PHE A 181 -14.63 8.22 -8.60
CA PHE A 181 -15.80 7.82 -7.82
C PHE A 181 -16.98 7.36 -8.68
N ASP A 182 -17.23 8.04 -9.80
CA ASP A 182 -18.22 7.61 -10.79
C ASP A 182 -17.82 6.29 -11.46
N MET A 183 -16.52 6.11 -11.73
CA MET A 183 -15.96 4.84 -12.19
C MET A 183 -16.23 3.71 -11.17
N LEU A 184 -15.99 3.97 -9.87
CA LEU A 184 -16.25 3.00 -8.80
C LEU A 184 -17.73 2.59 -8.75
N LYS A 185 -18.66 3.57 -8.81
CA LYS A 185 -20.11 3.33 -8.85
C LYS A 185 -20.53 2.51 -10.07
N LYS A 186 -19.98 2.84 -11.23
CA LYS A 186 -20.31 2.19 -12.49
C LYS A 186 -19.84 0.73 -12.51
N GLU A 187 -18.64 0.47 -12.01
CA GLU A 187 -18.03 -0.87 -12.07
C GLU A 187 -18.44 -1.77 -10.89
N TYR A 188 -18.75 -1.20 -9.73
CA TYR A 188 -19.09 -1.93 -8.50
C TYR A 188 -20.40 -1.41 -7.88
N PRO A 189 -21.53 -1.42 -8.62
CA PRO A 189 -22.76 -0.75 -8.19
C PRO A 189 -23.34 -1.30 -6.87
N ASN A 190 -23.18 -2.61 -6.62
CA ASN A 190 -23.73 -3.28 -5.43
C ASN A 190 -22.77 -3.26 -4.23
N HIS A 191 -21.61 -2.61 -4.33
CA HIS A 191 -20.63 -2.57 -3.26
C HIS A 191 -20.93 -1.40 -2.30
N PRO A 192 -20.89 -1.56 -0.95
CA PRO A 192 -21.22 -0.48 -0.01
C PRO A 192 -20.46 0.84 -0.22
N PHE A 193 -19.25 0.79 -0.76
CA PHE A 193 -18.45 1.98 -1.07
C PHE A 193 -18.93 2.79 -2.28
N SER A 194 -19.87 2.28 -3.08
CA SER A 194 -20.47 3.04 -4.18
C SER A 194 -21.31 4.22 -3.66
N GLU A 195 -21.74 4.18 -2.40
CA GLU A 195 -22.49 5.27 -1.76
C GLU A 195 -21.56 6.32 -1.10
N ILE A 196 -20.33 5.92 -0.71
CA ILE A 196 -19.37 6.75 0.02
C ILE A 196 -18.37 7.39 -0.94
N THR A 197 -18.83 8.31 -1.78
CA THR A 197 -18.01 8.84 -2.88
C THR A 197 -18.04 10.36 -3.02
N ASN A 198 -18.17 11.09 -1.92
CA ASN A 198 -18.14 12.54 -1.95
C ASN A 198 -16.86 13.05 -1.27
N CYS A 199 -16.24 14.04 -1.89
CA CYS A 199 -15.25 14.86 -1.22
C CYS A 199 -15.91 15.65 -0.10
N GLN A 200 -15.56 15.35 1.14
CA GLN A 200 -15.95 16.15 2.31
C GLN A 200 -14.86 17.15 2.67
#